data_AF-A0A6C0B1L5-F1
#
_entry.id   AF-A0A6C0B1L5-F1
#
_cell.length_a   1.000
_cell.length_b   1.000
_cell.length_c   1.000
_cell.angle_alpha   90.00
_cell.angle_beta   90.00
_cell.angle_gamma   90.00
#
_symmetry.space_group_name_H-M   'P 1'
#
loop_
_entity.id
_entity.type
_entity.pdbx_description
1 polymer ?
#
loop_
_entity_poly.entity_id
_entity_poly.type
_entity_poly.pdbx_seq_one_letter_code
_entity_poly.pdbx_strand_id
1 'polypeptide(L)'
;MSLDIINITKLFKNKIIKKIVNIYQPNYANGNAPGFGDYLRGCFCLMQISAMLGLEFDIDLNNHPISQYIVENSNHDKAPINYDNIWRYQNINYKTDANTFLREFIDYLNNVREETHYLFSSSFPVIVKLSPVGKKLMQTKIKPNKMMEQNIKLRMTKLAIRPKGYCTIHIRSGDTQLLGNNKIINGTFFSKIRVFLSSILNPANKYIILSDSNELKLLIKAEFPNCVAQVTEITHLGETGNHSDRAIMYTMLDFYIMASSNKIISISNYEWGSGFSQWCSAIYNIPLLKFVVT
;
A
#
# COMPACT_ATOMS: atom_id res chain seq x y z
N MET A 1 -13.79 -21.46 3.23
CA MET A 1 -12.52 -21.70 3.93
C MET A 1 -12.20 -23.16 3.74
N SER A 2 -10.97 -23.54 3.37
CA SER A 2 -10.63 -24.96 3.17
C SER A 2 -10.63 -25.73 4.50
N LEU A 3 -10.82 -27.05 4.44
CA LEU A 3 -10.77 -27.92 5.61
C LEU A 3 -9.40 -27.84 6.32
N ASP A 4 -8.32 -27.68 5.54
CA ASP A 4 -6.96 -27.53 6.06
C ASP A 4 -6.79 -26.28 6.92
N ILE A 5 -7.26 -25.12 6.45
CA ILE A 5 -7.19 -23.88 7.22
C ILE A 5 -7.95 -24.03 8.54
N ILE A 6 -9.14 -24.64 8.51
CA ILE A 6 -9.92 -24.89 9.73
C ILE A 6 -9.13 -25.75 10.71
N ASN A 7 -8.49 -26.83 10.25
CA ASN A 7 -7.69 -27.69 11.11
C ASN A 7 -6.45 -27.00 11.66
N ILE A 8 -5.80 -26.13 10.88
CA ILE A 8 -4.64 -25.34 11.32
C ILE A 8 -5.06 -24.35 12.41
N THR A 9 -6.19 -23.65 12.25
CA THR A 9 -6.67 -22.67 13.26
C THR A 9 -6.93 -23.29 14.63
N LYS A 10 -7.28 -24.58 14.72
CA LYS A 10 -7.45 -25.31 15.99
C LYS A 10 -6.15 -25.49 16.78
N LEU A 11 -4.98 -25.28 16.15
CA LEU A 11 -3.68 -25.32 16.82
C LEU A 11 -3.43 -24.08 17.67
N PHE A 12 -4.22 -23.03 17.49
CA PHE A 12 -4.14 -21.83 18.30
C PHE A 12 -4.70 -22.09 19.71
N LYS A 13 -3.82 -22.00 20.70
CA LYS A 13 -4.09 -22.32 22.11
C LYS A 13 -3.89 -21.13 23.04
N ASN A 14 -3.31 -20.03 22.56
CA ASN A 14 -3.07 -18.85 23.39
C ASN A 14 -4.40 -18.25 23.89
N LYS A 15 -4.51 -18.09 25.22
CA LYS A 15 -5.66 -17.47 25.88
C LYS A 15 -5.36 -16.05 26.40
N ILE A 16 -4.10 -15.61 26.32
CA ILE A 16 -3.64 -14.31 26.79
C ILE A 16 -3.91 -13.25 25.70
N ILE A 17 -3.43 -13.51 24.48
CA ILE A 17 -3.60 -12.57 23.38
C ILE A 17 -5.08 -12.43 23.01
N LYS A 18 -5.53 -11.18 22.89
CA LYS A 18 -6.89 -10.77 22.52
C LYS A 18 -6.89 -9.94 21.24
N LYS A 19 -5.81 -9.17 21.01
CA LYS A 19 -5.72 -8.18 19.94
C LYS A 19 -4.38 -8.22 19.24
N ILE A 20 -4.39 -8.06 17.92
CA ILE A 20 -3.20 -7.84 17.10
C ILE A 20 -3.27 -6.43 16.52
N VAL A 21 -2.16 -5.69 16.63
CA VAL A 21 -2.05 -4.35 16.03
C VAL A 21 -0.89 -4.34 15.03
N ASN A 22 -1.19 -4.07 13.76
CA ASN A 22 -0.16 -3.89 12.73
C ASN A 22 0.37 -2.46 12.77
N ILE A 23 1.61 -2.28 13.21
CA ILE A 23 2.27 -0.98 13.31
C ILE A 23 2.93 -0.66 11.96
N TYR A 24 2.72 0.55 11.44
CA TYR A 24 3.59 1.13 10.42
C TYR A 24 4.47 2.20 11.05
N GLN A 25 5.77 2.04 10.94
CA GLN A 25 6.80 2.99 11.37
C GLN A 25 8.05 2.82 10.49
N PRO A 26 8.96 3.82 10.41
CA PRO A 26 10.13 3.75 9.53
C PRO A 26 11.13 2.66 9.92
N ASN A 27 11.36 2.50 11.23
CA ASN A 27 12.38 1.61 11.80
C ASN A 27 11.74 0.60 12.73
N TYR A 28 12.14 -0.66 12.64
CA TYR A 28 11.76 -1.73 13.57
C TYR A 28 13.02 -2.30 14.21
N ALA A 29 12.86 -3.02 15.32
CA ALA A 29 13.96 -3.66 16.04
C ALA A 29 14.83 -4.58 15.15
N ASN A 30 14.26 -5.11 14.06
CA ASN A 30 14.92 -6.02 13.13
C ASN A 30 14.89 -5.55 11.66
N GLY A 31 14.85 -4.24 11.41
CA GLY A 31 15.08 -3.63 10.10
C GLY A 31 14.09 -2.53 9.72
N ASN A 32 14.18 -2.05 8.48
CA ASN A 32 13.36 -0.92 8.02
C ASN A 32 12.00 -1.35 7.50
N ALA A 33 11.08 -0.39 7.37
CA ALA A 33 9.80 -0.63 6.75
C ALA A 33 9.93 -0.98 5.25
N PRO A 34 8.99 -1.75 4.68
CA PRO A 34 8.78 -1.77 3.25
C PRO A 34 7.80 -0.66 2.84
N GLY A 35 7.51 -0.57 1.54
CA GLY A 35 6.62 0.46 1.02
C GLY A 35 5.20 0.37 1.59
N PHE A 36 4.46 1.48 1.53
CA PHE A 36 3.11 1.56 2.10
C PHE A 36 2.16 0.50 1.51
N GLY A 37 2.32 0.15 0.24
CA GLY A 37 1.55 -0.94 -0.38
C GLY A 37 1.79 -2.31 0.30
N ASP A 38 3.02 -2.61 0.71
CA ASP A 38 3.35 -3.85 1.43
C ASP A 38 2.75 -3.87 2.84
N TYR A 39 2.72 -2.71 3.50
CA TYR A 39 2.04 -2.57 4.79
C TYR A 39 0.52 -2.81 4.66
N LEU A 40 -0.13 -2.18 3.69
CA LEU A 40 -1.57 -2.36 3.44
C LEU A 40 -1.91 -3.83 3.14
N ARG A 41 -1.03 -4.54 2.42
CA ARG A 41 -1.12 -5.98 2.19
C ARG A 41 -1.12 -6.77 3.51
N GLY A 42 -0.12 -6.51 4.36
CA GLY A 42 0.03 -7.18 5.65
C GLY A 42 -1.14 -6.94 6.58
N CYS A 43 -1.77 -5.76 6.52
CA CYS A 43 -3.00 -5.49 7.26
C CYS A 43 -4.11 -6.48 6.88
N PHE A 44 -4.32 -6.75 5.59
CA PHE A 44 -5.33 -7.72 5.16
C PHE A 44 -5.00 -9.16 5.56
N CYS A 45 -3.71 -9.52 5.59
CA CYS A 45 -3.27 -10.81 6.11
C CYS A 45 -3.61 -10.97 7.59
N LEU A 46 -3.17 -10.01 8.42
CA LEU A 46 -3.39 -10.05 9.86
C LEU A 46 -4.88 -9.92 10.22
N MET A 47 -5.67 -9.14 9.48
CA MET A 47 -7.13 -9.10 9.63
C MET A 47 -7.76 -10.48 9.44
N GLN A 48 -7.37 -11.21 8.40
CA GLN A 48 -7.93 -12.53 8.12
C GLN A 48 -7.55 -13.53 9.20
N ILE A 49 -6.28 -13.53 9.62
CA ILE A 49 -5.81 -14.42 10.68
C ILE A 49 -6.52 -14.10 11.99
N SER A 50 -6.59 -12.83 12.37
CA SER A 50 -7.27 -12.42 13.61
C SER A 50 -8.73 -12.86 13.61
N ALA A 51 -9.44 -12.65 12.50
CA ALA A 51 -10.82 -13.11 12.35
C ALA A 51 -10.97 -14.65 12.45
N MET A 52 -10.03 -15.42 11.88
CA MET A 52 -10.04 -16.89 11.98
C MET A 52 -9.77 -17.39 13.40
N LEU A 53 -8.97 -16.66 14.17
CA LEU A 53 -8.57 -17.02 15.54
C LEU A 53 -9.48 -16.44 16.62
N GLY A 54 -10.48 -15.63 16.24
CA GLY A 54 -11.34 -14.92 17.18
C GLY A 54 -10.62 -13.79 17.94
N LEU A 55 -9.58 -13.21 17.35
CA LEU A 55 -8.84 -12.06 17.88
C LEU A 55 -9.35 -10.75 17.27
N GLU A 56 -9.25 -9.68 18.04
CA GLU A 56 -9.39 -8.32 17.54
C GLU A 56 -8.19 -7.93 16.66
N PHE A 57 -8.43 -7.07 15.69
CA PHE A 57 -7.39 -6.52 14.84
C PHE A 57 -7.48 -5.00 14.78
N ASP A 58 -6.32 -4.34 14.86
CA ASP A 58 -6.21 -2.92 14.62
C ASP A 58 -4.91 -2.53 13.87
N ILE A 59 -4.83 -1.26 13.52
CA ILE A 59 -3.74 -0.62 12.78
C ILE A 59 -3.31 0.62 13.55
N ASP A 60 -2.00 0.78 13.68
CA ASP A 60 -1.36 1.99 14.18
C ASP A 60 -0.42 2.57 13.13
N LEU A 61 -0.56 3.87 12.87
CA LEU A 61 0.24 4.64 11.92
C LEU A 61 0.93 5.82 12.61
N ASN A 62 0.76 6.00 13.92
CA ASN A 62 1.09 7.21 14.66
C ASN A 62 2.60 7.48 14.66
N ASN A 63 3.41 6.42 14.71
CA ASN A 63 4.87 6.50 14.67
C ASN A 63 5.46 6.57 13.25
N HIS A 64 4.63 6.74 12.22
CA HIS A 64 5.10 7.01 10.86
C HIS A 64 4.77 8.45 10.45
N PRO A 65 5.65 9.15 9.72
CA PRO A 65 5.37 10.48 9.17
C PRO A 65 4.10 10.64 8.32
N ILE A 66 3.44 9.55 7.90
CA ILE A 66 2.16 9.65 7.19
C ILE A 66 1.02 10.02 8.13
N SER A 67 1.19 9.86 9.45
CA SER A 67 0.21 10.22 10.48
C SER A 67 -0.24 11.68 10.37
N GLN A 68 0.67 12.57 9.95
CA GLN A 68 0.41 13.99 9.73
C GLN A 68 -0.65 14.28 8.65
N TYR A 69 -0.96 13.31 7.79
CA TYR A 69 -1.85 13.47 6.64
C TYR A 69 -3.17 12.68 6.75
N ILE A 70 -3.33 11.92 7.83
CA ILE A 70 -4.53 11.12 8.10
C ILE A 70 -5.27 11.66 9.33
N VAL A 71 -6.54 11.29 9.47
CA VAL A 71 -7.30 11.62 10.68
C VAL A 71 -6.70 10.85 11.86
N GLU A 72 -6.33 11.59 12.91
CA GLU A 72 -5.88 11.00 14.16
C GLU A 72 -7.00 10.12 14.74
N ASN A 73 -6.68 8.87 15.02
CA ASN A 73 -7.62 7.97 15.67
C ASN A 73 -7.42 8.09 17.17
N SER A 74 -8.18 8.97 17.83
CA SER A 74 -8.12 9.22 19.28
C SER A 74 -8.53 8.03 20.17
N ASN A 75 -8.77 6.84 19.59
CA ASN A 75 -9.27 5.65 20.27
C ASN A 75 -8.19 4.60 20.58
N HIS A 76 -6.91 4.97 20.60
CA HIS A 76 -5.90 4.04 21.10
C HIS A 76 -6.11 3.84 22.61
N ASP A 77 -6.15 2.59 23.03
CA ASP A 77 -6.14 2.21 24.45
C ASP A 77 -4.98 2.95 25.13
N LYS A 78 -5.25 3.51 26.32
CA LYS A 78 -4.37 4.46 27.06
C LYS A 78 -2.97 3.93 27.41
N ALA A 79 -2.64 2.69 27.03
CA ALA A 79 -1.34 2.11 27.30
C ALA A 79 -0.29 2.67 26.31
N PRO A 80 0.85 3.17 26.80
CA PRO A 80 1.91 3.66 25.92
C PRO A 80 2.49 2.50 25.09
N ILE A 81 2.54 2.67 23.77
CA ILE A 81 3.19 1.72 22.86
C ILE A 81 4.70 1.96 22.90
N ASN A 82 5.48 0.90 23.15
CA ASN A 82 6.94 0.95 23.03
C ASN A 82 7.35 0.66 21.58
N TYR A 83 7.42 1.71 20.76
CA TYR A 83 7.73 1.60 19.34
C TYR A 83 9.13 1.05 19.03
N ASP A 84 10.10 1.23 19.93
CA ASP A 84 11.48 0.75 19.73
C ASP A 84 11.57 -0.78 19.76
N ASN A 85 10.62 -1.44 20.43
CA ASN A 85 10.57 -2.89 20.59
C ASN A 85 9.64 -3.59 19.60
N ILE A 86 9.15 -2.89 18.56
CA ILE A 86 8.29 -3.52 17.55
C ILE A 86 9.14 -4.28 16.55
N TRP A 87 8.82 -5.57 16.37
CA TRP A 87 9.48 -6.46 15.42
C TRP A 87 8.66 -6.62 14.14
N ARG A 88 9.36 -6.75 13.02
CA ARG A 88 8.81 -7.25 11.77
C ARG A 88 8.71 -8.77 11.85
N TYR A 89 7.53 -9.32 11.62
CA TYR A 89 7.40 -10.75 11.37
C TYR A 89 8.03 -11.08 10.01
N GLN A 90 9.14 -11.81 10.03
CA GLN A 90 10.02 -11.97 8.86
C GLN A 90 9.56 -13.05 7.88
N ASN A 91 8.72 -13.98 8.32
CA ASN A 91 8.21 -15.04 7.45
C ASN A 91 7.08 -14.48 6.57
N ILE A 92 7.23 -14.62 5.25
CA ILE A 92 6.33 -14.05 4.26
C ILE A 92 5.87 -15.17 3.32
N ASN A 93 4.56 -15.37 3.21
CA ASN A 93 3.89 -16.43 2.43
C ASN A 93 3.93 -16.26 0.90
N TYR A 94 4.90 -15.51 0.35
CA TYR A 94 5.25 -15.65 -1.07
C TYR A 94 6.38 -16.67 -1.29
N LYS A 95 7.14 -16.98 -0.22
CA LYS A 95 8.23 -17.97 -0.24
C LYS A 95 7.77 -19.36 0.20
N THR A 96 6.65 -19.42 0.91
CA THR A 96 6.06 -20.62 1.49
C THR A 96 4.58 -20.67 1.13
N ASP A 97 3.99 -21.86 1.08
CA ASP A 97 2.56 -21.98 0.86
C ASP A 97 1.77 -21.40 2.04
N ALA A 98 0.52 -21.01 1.78
CA ALA A 98 -0.32 -20.32 2.76
C ALA A 98 -0.61 -21.14 4.03
N ASN A 99 -0.65 -22.48 3.93
CA ASN A 99 -0.93 -23.35 5.07
C ASN A 99 0.29 -23.46 6.00
N THR A 100 1.49 -23.63 5.43
CA THR A 100 2.75 -23.64 6.18
C THR A 100 2.94 -22.32 6.91
N PHE A 101 2.81 -21.20 6.21
CA PHE A 101 2.87 -19.87 6.83
C PHE A 101 1.87 -19.70 7.97
N LEU A 102 0.60 -20.10 7.77
CA LEU A 102 -0.42 -19.95 8.81
C LEU A 102 -0.08 -20.76 10.07
N ARG A 103 0.44 -21.98 9.90
CA ARG A 103 0.88 -22.83 11.00
C ARG A 103 2.01 -22.18 11.79
N GLU A 104 3.06 -21.73 11.09
CA GLU A 104 4.21 -21.08 11.70
C GLU A 104 3.83 -19.77 12.41
N PHE A 105 2.89 -19.02 11.85
CA PHE A 105 2.38 -17.80 12.49
C PHE A 105 1.53 -18.12 13.73
N ILE A 106 0.72 -19.18 13.72
CA ILE A 106 -0.01 -19.63 14.92
C ILE A 106 0.95 -20.10 16.01
N ASP A 107 2.00 -20.84 15.65
CA ASP A 107 3.02 -21.28 16.61
C ASP A 107 3.76 -20.08 17.22
N TYR A 108 4.05 -19.06 16.42
CA TYR A 108 4.55 -17.78 16.91
C TYR A 108 3.58 -17.12 17.90
N LEU A 109 2.30 -16.98 17.52
CA LEU A 109 1.28 -16.36 18.38
C LEU A 109 1.06 -17.14 19.70
N ASN A 110 1.21 -18.46 19.70
CA ASN A 110 1.14 -19.29 20.92
C ASN A 110 2.22 -18.94 21.97
N ASN A 111 3.30 -18.29 21.56
CA ASN A 111 4.39 -17.87 22.43
C ASN A 111 4.27 -16.43 22.93
N VAL A 112 3.33 -15.65 22.42
CA VAL A 112 3.06 -14.27 22.87
C VAL A 112 2.52 -14.27 24.30
N ARG A 113 2.94 -13.29 25.11
CA ARG A 113 2.62 -13.18 26.55
C ARG A 113 1.92 -11.88 26.94
N GLU A 114 1.47 -11.11 25.96
CA GLU A 114 0.75 -9.84 26.12
C GLU A 114 -0.66 -9.95 25.55
N GLU A 115 -1.61 -9.19 26.13
CA GLU A 115 -3.01 -9.21 25.65
C GLU A 115 -3.16 -8.53 24.29
N THR A 116 -2.41 -7.45 24.05
CA THR A 116 -2.32 -6.78 22.76
C THR A 116 -0.94 -6.96 22.21
N HIS A 117 -0.84 -7.61 21.06
CA HIS A 117 0.43 -7.87 20.40
C HIS A 117 0.66 -6.89 19.27
N TYR A 118 1.75 -6.12 19.37
CA TYR A 118 2.14 -5.12 18.39
C TYR A 118 3.25 -5.67 17.50
N LEU A 119 3.04 -5.69 16.19
CA LEU A 119 4.05 -6.15 15.23
C LEU A 119 3.92 -5.41 13.91
N PHE A 120 4.88 -5.65 13.02
CA PHE A 120 4.74 -5.38 11.60
C PHE A 120 4.62 -6.67 10.79
N SER A 121 3.73 -6.69 9.82
CA SER A 121 3.69 -7.71 8.77
C SER A 121 3.50 -7.09 7.39
N SER A 122 4.12 -7.70 6.38
CA SER A 122 3.88 -7.44 4.95
C SER A 122 3.39 -8.68 4.20
N SER A 123 2.94 -9.70 4.90
CA SER A 123 2.51 -10.98 4.31
C SER A 123 1.23 -10.84 3.49
N PHE A 124 1.06 -11.69 2.48
CA PHE A 124 -0.14 -11.74 1.64
C PHE A 124 -1.32 -12.31 2.44
N PRO A 125 -2.57 -11.92 2.11
CA PRO A 125 -3.76 -12.56 2.66
C PRO A 125 -3.76 -14.08 2.45
N VAL A 126 -4.09 -14.84 3.50
CA VAL A 126 -4.19 -16.32 3.48
C VAL A 126 -5.42 -16.76 2.67
N ILE A 127 -6.46 -15.92 2.63
CA ILE A 127 -7.68 -16.13 1.85
C ILE A 127 -7.74 -15.06 0.75
N VAL A 128 -8.00 -15.47 -0.50
CA VAL A 128 -7.98 -14.55 -1.66
C VAL A 128 -9.02 -13.41 -1.56
N LYS A 129 -10.20 -13.68 -1.00
CA LYS A 129 -11.29 -12.71 -0.94
C LYS A 129 -11.17 -11.80 0.29
N LEU A 130 -11.04 -10.50 0.05
CA LEU A 130 -11.04 -9.49 1.11
C LEU A 130 -12.46 -9.20 1.62
N SER A 131 -12.62 -9.07 2.94
CA SER A 131 -13.92 -8.77 3.55
C SER A 131 -14.30 -7.30 3.37
N PRO A 132 -15.60 -6.97 3.17
CA PRO A 132 -16.08 -5.59 3.15
C PRO A 132 -15.77 -4.83 4.44
N VAL A 133 -15.88 -5.50 5.59
CA VAL A 133 -15.55 -4.94 6.92
C VAL A 133 -14.07 -4.53 6.97
N GLY A 134 -13.16 -5.39 6.50
CA GLY A 134 -11.73 -5.07 6.46
C GLY A 134 -11.44 -3.88 5.55
N LYS A 135 -12.07 -3.81 4.36
CA LYS A 135 -11.94 -2.63 3.48
C LYS A 135 -12.42 -1.35 4.16
N LYS A 136 -13.54 -1.41 4.89
CA LYS A 136 -14.09 -0.25 5.61
C LYS A 136 -13.18 0.18 6.77
N LEU A 137 -12.59 -0.76 7.50
CA LEU A 137 -11.58 -0.48 8.52
C LEU A 137 -10.40 0.27 7.92
N MET A 138 -9.83 -0.24 6.81
CA MET A 138 -8.73 0.44 6.10
C MET A 138 -9.12 1.86 5.71
N GLN A 139 -10.24 2.04 5.01
CA GLN A 139 -10.71 3.37 4.58
C GLN A 139 -10.86 4.36 5.74
N THR A 140 -11.20 3.87 6.93
CA THR A 140 -11.32 4.70 8.13
C THR A 140 -9.95 5.06 8.68
N LYS A 141 -9.06 4.07 8.82
CA LYS A 141 -7.71 4.25 9.38
C LYS A 141 -6.78 5.10 8.52
N ILE A 142 -6.96 5.07 7.20
CA ILE A 142 -6.19 5.88 6.24
C ILE A 142 -7.02 7.04 5.67
N LYS A 143 -8.06 7.49 6.37
CA LYS A 143 -8.88 8.63 5.94
C LYS A 143 -8.02 9.90 5.94
N PRO A 144 -8.01 10.71 4.86
CA PRO A 144 -7.26 11.96 4.85
C PRO A 144 -7.80 12.93 5.91
N ASN A 145 -6.93 13.68 6.56
CA ASN A 145 -7.37 14.79 7.41
C ASN A 145 -7.77 16.02 6.58
N LYS A 146 -8.28 17.06 7.25
CA LYS A 146 -8.78 18.29 6.61
C LYS A 146 -7.74 18.97 5.71
N MET A 147 -6.48 19.01 6.15
CA MET A 147 -5.39 19.59 5.35
C MET A 147 -5.16 18.77 4.07
N MET A 148 -5.09 17.45 4.20
CA MET A 148 -4.93 16.57 3.04
C MET A 148 -6.14 16.62 2.10
N GLU A 149 -7.37 16.69 2.61
CA GLU A 149 -8.58 16.89 1.80
C GLU A 149 -8.52 18.18 0.97
N GLN A 150 -8.03 19.28 1.55
CA GLN A 150 -7.80 20.53 0.83
C GLN A 150 -6.74 20.38 -0.28
N ASN A 151 -5.63 19.71 0.01
CA ASN A 151 -4.57 19.43 -0.97
C ASN A 151 -5.08 18.56 -2.12
N ILE A 152 -5.92 17.55 -1.83
CA ILE A 152 -6.60 16.73 -2.84
C ILE A 152 -7.45 17.62 -3.74
N LYS A 153 -8.34 18.44 -3.16
CA LYS A 153 -9.21 19.34 -3.93
C LYS A 153 -8.43 20.31 -4.81
N LEU A 154 -7.38 20.93 -4.26
CA LEU A 154 -6.52 21.86 -4.99
C LEU A 154 -5.83 21.17 -6.17
N ARG A 155 -5.26 19.98 -5.94
CA ARG A 155 -4.58 19.22 -6.99
C ARG A 155 -5.54 18.77 -8.09
N MET A 156 -6.71 18.27 -7.72
CA MET A 156 -7.74 17.86 -8.68
C MET A 156 -8.21 19.04 -9.55
N THR A 157 -8.41 20.22 -8.93
CA THR A 157 -8.76 21.45 -9.63
C THR A 157 -7.65 21.86 -10.61
N LYS A 158 -6.39 21.88 -10.17
CA LYS A 158 -5.23 22.23 -11.01
C LYS A 158 -5.06 21.29 -12.20
N LEU A 159 -5.37 20.01 -12.03
CA LEU A 159 -5.31 19.00 -13.09
C LEU A 159 -6.60 18.92 -13.93
N ALA A 160 -7.61 19.75 -13.61
CA ALA A 160 -8.93 19.74 -14.23
C ALA A 160 -9.55 18.33 -14.26
N ILE A 161 -9.47 17.61 -13.14
CA ILE A 161 -10.06 16.29 -12.93
C ILE A 161 -11.12 16.35 -11.82
N ARG A 162 -12.09 15.43 -11.87
CA ARG A 162 -13.12 15.24 -10.84
C ARG A 162 -13.16 13.78 -10.40
N PRO A 163 -13.61 13.46 -9.18
CA PRO A 163 -13.71 12.08 -8.72
C PRO A 163 -14.47 11.21 -9.73
N LYS A 164 -13.95 10.02 -10.01
CA LYS A 164 -14.47 9.05 -10.99
C LYS A 164 -14.56 9.56 -12.44
N GLY A 165 -14.03 10.75 -12.74
CA GLY A 165 -14.01 11.35 -14.08
C GLY A 165 -12.71 11.14 -14.86
N TYR A 166 -11.80 10.29 -14.37
CA TYR A 166 -10.50 10.01 -14.98
C TYR A 166 -9.99 8.62 -14.59
N CYS A 167 -9.13 8.07 -15.43
CA CYS A 167 -8.34 6.86 -15.16
C CYS A 167 -6.97 7.25 -14.59
N THR A 168 -6.43 6.45 -13.68
CA THR A 168 -5.03 6.60 -13.24
C THR A 168 -4.15 5.64 -14.01
N ILE A 169 -3.05 6.14 -14.60
CA ILE A 169 -1.92 5.35 -15.07
C ILE A 169 -0.85 5.45 -13.99
N HIS A 170 -0.62 4.36 -13.27
CA HIS A 170 0.41 4.30 -12.23
C HIS A 170 1.60 3.47 -12.72
N ILE A 171 2.76 4.09 -12.83
CA ILE A 171 3.97 3.49 -13.41
C ILE A 171 5.05 3.38 -12.35
N ARG A 172 5.39 2.14 -12.01
CA ARG A 172 6.51 1.79 -11.13
C ARG A 172 7.71 1.39 -12.00
N SER A 173 8.67 2.30 -12.13
CA SER A 173 9.84 2.15 -12.99
C SER A 173 11.06 1.51 -12.31
N GLY A 174 11.05 1.41 -10.97
CA GLY A 174 12.05 0.67 -10.20
C GLY A 174 12.70 1.48 -9.09
N ASP A 175 13.28 0.80 -8.11
CA ASP A 175 13.98 1.43 -6.97
C ASP A 175 15.19 2.24 -7.43
N THR A 176 15.89 1.81 -8.48
CA THR A 176 17.06 2.50 -9.03
C THR A 176 16.74 3.88 -9.61
N GLN A 177 15.52 4.09 -10.12
CA GLN A 177 15.05 5.40 -10.60
C GLN A 177 14.63 6.32 -9.45
N LEU A 178 14.26 5.73 -8.30
CA LEU A 178 13.83 6.45 -7.11
C LEU A 178 15.01 6.78 -6.17
N LEU A 179 16.04 5.94 -6.13
CA LEU A 179 17.18 5.99 -5.19
C LEU A 179 18.54 6.24 -5.85
N GLY A 180 18.64 6.12 -7.18
CA GLY A 180 19.91 6.21 -7.90
C GLY A 180 20.19 7.56 -8.56
N ASN A 181 21.46 7.84 -8.83
CA ASN A 181 21.90 9.00 -9.63
C ASN A 181 21.58 8.84 -11.14
N ASN A 182 21.22 7.64 -11.58
CA ASN A 182 20.86 7.35 -12.98
C ASN A 182 19.37 7.59 -13.22
N LYS A 183 19.03 8.84 -13.56
CA LYS A 183 17.68 9.24 -13.97
C LYS A 183 17.32 8.83 -15.39
N ILE A 184 18.28 8.30 -16.16
CA ILE A 184 18.07 7.97 -17.57
C ILE A 184 17.09 6.82 -17.69
N ILE A 185 15.98 7.07 -18.38
CA ILE A 185 14.96 6.06 -18.66
C ILE A 185 15.52 5.07 -19.70
N ASN A 186 15.37 3.78 -19.42
CA ASN A 186 15.66 2.73 -20.38
C ASN A 186 14.73 2.88 -21.60
N GLY A 187 15.29 3.16 -22.77
CA GLY A 187 14.52 3.39 -24.01
C GLY A 187 13.64 2.19 -24.41
N THR A 188 14.08 0.97 -24.14
CA THR A 188 13.28 -0.25 -24.37
C THR A 188 12.09 -0.32 -23.42
N PHE A 189 12.28 0.01 -22.14
CA PHE A 189 11.19 0.08 -21.16
C PHE A 189 10.13 1.10 -21.60
N PHE A 190 10.56 2.32 -21.96
CA PHE A 190 9.65 3.35 -22.44
C PHE A 190 8.92 2.93 -23.73
N SER A 191 9.62 2.32 -24.69
CA SER A 191 9.01 1.85 -25.94
C SER A 191 7.91 0.82 -25.70
N LYS A 192 8.10 -0.12 -24.76
CA LYS A 192 7.07 -1.10 -24.38
C LYS A 192 5.86 -0.43 -23.72
N ILE A 193 6.09 0.54 -22.83
CA ILE A 193 5.01 1.34 -22.22
C ILE A 193 4.22 2.09 -23.29
N ARG A 194 4.93 2.75 -24.20
CA ARG A 194 4.35 3.50 -25.31
C ARG A 194 3.42 2.64 -26.15
N VAL A 195 3.91 1.50 -26.64
CA VAL A 195 3.12 0.56 -27.46
C VAL A 195 1.87 0.10 -26.71
N PHE A 196 2.03 -0.28 -25.44
CA PHE A 196 0.91 -0.70 -24.59
C PHE A 196 -0.12 0.42 -24.43
N LEU A 197 0.29 1.63 -24.04
CA LEU A 197 -0.61 2.77 -23.84
C LEU A 197 -1.34 3.14 -25.14
N SER A 198 -0.64 3.18 -26.29
CA SER A 198 -1.27 3.46 -27.59
C SER A 198 -2.39 2.48 -27.95
N SER A 199 -2.34 1.24 -27.44
CA SER A 199 -3.38 0.23 -27.68
C SER A 199 -4.60 0.31 -26.76
N ILE A 200 -4.52 1.01 -25.61
CA ILE A 200 -5.57 1.00 -24.59
C ILE A 200 -6.14 2.38 -24.25
N LEU A 201 -5.44 3.46 -24.61
CA LEU A 201 -5.88 4.81 -24.31
C LEU A 201 -6.98 5.24 -25.28
N ASN A 202 -8.06 5.79 -24.71
CA ASN A 202 -9.15 6.38 -25.49
C ASN A 202 -9.02 7.90 -25.43
N PRO A 203 -8.90 8.61 -26.58
CA PRO A 203 -8.75 10.06 -26.62
C PRO A 203 -9.90 10.84 -25.93
N ALA A 204 -11.10 10.27 -25.84
CA ALA A 204 -12.24 10.88 -25.16
C ALA A 204 -12.13 10.84 -23.62
N ASN A 205 -11.25 10.00 -23.08
CA ASN A 205 -11.04 9.85 -21.64
C ASN A 205 -9.84 10.67 -21.17
N LYS A 206 -9.94 11.21 -19.95
CA LYS A 206 -8.83 11.87 -19.27
C LYS A 206 -8.06 10.86 -18.40
N TYR A 207 -6.73 10.95 -18.44
CA TYR A 207 -5.84 10.07 -17.68
C TYR A 207 -4.90 10.91 -16.80
N ILE A 208 -4.67 10.49 -15.56
CA ILE A 208 -3.60 11.04 -14.73
C ILE A 208 -2.42 10.08 -14.68
N ILE A 209 -1.21 10.59 -14.90
CA ILE A 209 0.02 9.82 -14.78
C ILE A 209 0.61 10.03 -13.38
N LEU A 210 0.74 8.92 -12.65
CA LEU A 210 1.47 8.83 -11.39
C LEU A 210 2.68 7.92 -11.61
N SER A 211 3.86 8.32 -11.15
CA SER A 211 5.08 7.55 -11.34
C SER A 211 6.15 7.94 -10.33
N ASP A 212 7.03 7.00 -10.05
CA ASP A 212 8.30 7.19 -9.37
C ASP A 212 9.37 7.92 -10.22
N SER A 213 9.08 8.29 -11.46
CA SER A 213 9.95 9.12 -12.30
C SER A 213 9.21 10.33 -12.89
N ASN A 214 9.70 11.54 -12.59
CA ASN A 214 9.16 12.76 -13.20
C ASN A 214 9.47 12.86 -14.69
N GLU A 215 10.57 12.27 -15.16
CA GLU A 215 10.91 12.24 -16.58
C GLU A 215 9.89 11.38 -17.36
N LEU A 216 9.51 10.21 -16.83
CA LEU A 216 8.48 9.35 -17.44
C LEU A 216 7.13 10.08 -17.51
N LYS A 217 6.75 10.80 -16.45
CA LYS A 217 5.52 11.61 -16.44
C LYS A 217 5.50 12.60 -17.60
N LEU A 218 6.62 13.28 -17.86
CA LEU A 218 6.72 14.29 -18.90
C LEU A 218 6.73 13.69 -20.31
N LEU A 219 7.46 12.60 -20.53
CA LEU A 219 7.51 11.91 -21.83
C LEU A 219 6.13 11.41 -22.25
N ILE A 220 5.40 10.74 -21.36
CA ILE A 220 4.06 10.21 -21.65
C ILE A 220 3.07 11.36 -21.86
N LYS A 221 3.15 12.43 -21.06
CA LYS A 221 2.30 13.61 -21.25
C LYS A 221 2.54 14.28 -22.61
N ALA A 222 3.79 14.35 -23.06
CA ALA A 222 4.13 14.93 -24.36
C ALA A 222 3.56 14.12 -25.53
N GLU A 223 3.49 12.79 -25.37
CA GLU A 223 3.00 11.89 -26.42
C GLU A 223 1.47 11.72 -26.44
N PHE A 224 0.82 11.76 -25.26
CA PHE A 224 -0.62 11.52 -25.14
C PHE A 224 -1.33 12.77 -24.58
N PRO A 225 -1.92 13.64 -25.44
CA PRO A 225 -2.46 14.94 -25.02
C PRO A 225 -3.61 14.90 -24.00
N ASN A 226 -4.32 13.77 -23.91
CA ASN A 226 -5.39 13.52 -22.94
C ASN A 226 -4.86 13.02 -21.57
N CYS A 227 -3.54 12.84 -21.44
CA CYS A 227 -2.88 12.55 -20.18
C CYS A 227 -2.44 13.85 -19.48
N VAL A 228 -2.63 13.90 -18.16
CA VAL A 228 -2.14 14.98 -17.30
C VAL A 228 -1.21 14.42 -16.25
N ALA A 229 -0.22 15.22 -15.85
CA ALA A 229 0.72 14.86 -14.80
C ALA A 229 1.18 16.12 -14.07
N GLN A 230 1.63 15.95 -12.83
CA GLN A 230 2.34 16.99 -12.09
C GLN A 230 3.72 16.46 -11.67
N VAL A 231 4.74 17.28 -11.90
CA VAL A 231 6.09 17.08 -11.36
C VAL A 231 6.08 17.48 -9.90
N THR A 232 6.46 16.54 -9.04
CA THR A 232 6.50 16.70 -7.58
C THR A 232 7.77 16.04 -7.04
N GLU A 233 8.09 16.29 -5.77
CA GLU A 233 9.01 15.40 -5.07
C GLU A 233 8.40 13.99 -4.98
N ILE A 234 9.26 12.98 -5.05
CA ILE A 234 8.92 11.57 -5.08
C ILE A 234 9.72 10.92 -3.96
N THR A 235 9.07 10.03 -3.20
CA THR A 235 9.73 9.23 -2.16
C THR A 235 9.11 7.84 -2.08
N HIS A 236 9.90 6.88 -1.60
CA HIS A 236 9.44 5.55 -1.19
C HIS A 236 9.22 5.52 0.33
N LEU A 237 7.98 5.25 0.74
CA LEU A 237 7.57 5.32 2.15
C LEU A 237 8.17 4.22 3.05
N GLY A 238 8.88 3.24 2.50
CA GLY A 238 9.48 2.16 3.29
C GLY A 238 10.88 2.44 3.81
N GLU A 239 11.71 3.13 3.05
CA GLU A 239 13.14 3.16 3.34
C GLU A 239 13.51 4.34 4.24
N THR A 240 14.56 4.16 5.04
CA THR A 240 15.13 5.20 5.91
C THR A 240 15.98 6.16 5.09
N GLY A 241 15.32 7.02 4.32
CA GLY A 241 15.93 8.21 3.74
C GLY A 241 15.54 9.46 4.52
N ASN A 242 16.33 10.53 4.41
CA ASN A 242 15.90 11.88 4.77
C ASN A 242 14.77 12.31 3.83
N HIS A 243 13.58 11.79 4.05
CA HIS A 243 12.39 12.18 3.29
C HIS A 243 11.98 13.56 3.77
N SER A 244 11.80 14.48 2.82
CA SER A 244 11.12 15.72 3.15
C SER A 244 9.66 15.40 3.48
N ASP A 245 9.09 16.11 4.45
CA ASP A 245 7.64 16.05 4.75
C ASP A 245 6.82 16.31 3.47
N ARG A 246 7.35 17.17 2.60
CA ARG A 246 6.77 17.50 1.29
C ARG A 246 6.71 16.29 0.34
N ALA A 247 7.75 15.47 0.26
CA ALA A 247 7.74 14.27 -0.57
C ALA A 247 6.71 13.27 -0.04
N ILE A 248 6.65 13.07 1.28
CA ILE A 248 5.66 12.18 1.92
C ILE A 248 4.23 12.67 1.63
N MET A 249 3.98 13.98 1.79
CA MET A 249 2.71 14.61 1.47
C MET A 249 2.29 14.34 0.02
N TYR A 250 3.20 14.51 -0.94
CA TYR A 250 2.91 14.27 -2.35
C TYR A 250 2.65 12.80 -2.65
N THR A 251 3.38 11.86 -2.03
CA THR A 251 3.09 10.43 -2.19
C THR A 251 1.71 10.07 -1.64
N MET A 252 1.31 10.62 -0.48
CA MET A 252 -0.04 10.43 0.06
C MET A 252 -1.12 11.08 -0.83
N LEU A 253 -0.85 12.26 -1.37
CA LEU A 253 -1.73 12.93 -2.33
C LEU A 253 -1.94 12.08 -3.60
N ASP A 254 -0.87 11.50 -4.14
CA ASP A 254 -0.92 10.58 -5.28
C ASP A 254 -1.76 9.34 -4.95
N PHE A 255 -1.64 8.79 -3.73
CA PHE A 255 -2.49 7.68 -3.27
C PHE A 255 -3.98 8.04 -3.27
N TYR A 256 -4.37 9.20 -2.74
CA TYR A 256 -5.77 9.61 -2.66
C TYR A 256 -6.38 10.02 -4.01
N ILE A 257 -5.58 10.61 -4.89
CA ILE A 257 -6.00 10.85 -6.27
C ILE A 257 -6.18 9.52 -6.99
N MET A 258 -5.28 8.56 -6.81
CA MET A 258 -5.48 7.22 -7.36
C MET A 258 -6.76 6.55 -6.80
N ALA A 259 -7.02 6.69 -5.50
CA ALA A 259 -8.23 6.18 -4.84
C ALA A 259 -9.54 6.78 -5.39
N SER A 260 -9.46 7.97 -5.97
CA SER A 260 -10.60 8.68 -6.56
C SER A 260 -10.82 8.38 -8.05
N SER A 261 -9.95 7.58 -8.67
CA SER A 261 -10.04 7.22 -10.09
C SER A 261 -11.19 6.25 -10.40
N ASN A 262 -11.63 6.19 -11.66
CA ASN A 262 -12.61 5.20 -12.13
C ASN A 262 -11.99 3.83 -12.44
N LYS A 263 -10.70 3.80 -12.78
CA LYS A 263 -9.90 2.63 -13.17
C LYS A 263 -8.44 2.97 -12.95
N ILE A 264 -7.66 1.97 -12.54
CA ILE A 264 -6.20 2.05 -12.41
C ILE A 264 -5.58 1.16 -13.50
N ILE A 265 -4.63 1.71 -14.24
CA ILE A 265 -3.73 1.01 -15.15
C ILE A 265 -2.37 0.98 -14.45
N SER A 266 -2.02 -0.17 -13.88
CA SER A 266 -0.76 -0.37 -13.17
C SER A 266 0.28 -0.94 -14.12
N ILE A 267 1.36 -0.20 -14.34
CA ILE A 267 2.50 -0.60 -15.14
C ILE A 267 3.70 -0.79 -14.23
N SER A 268 4.42 -1.89 -14.36
CA SER A 268 5.61 -2.15 -13.54
C SER A 268 6.66 -2.97 -14.29
N ASN A 269 7.93 -2.75 -13.98
CA ASN A 269 9.04 -3.64 -14.36
C ASN A 269 9.21 -4.85 -13.42
N TYR A 270 8.47 -4.91 -12.30
CA TYR A 270 8.49 -6.05 -11.40
C TYR A 270 7.38 -7.04 -11.76
N GLU A 271 7.69 -8.33 -11.75
CA GLU A 271 6.73 -9.42 -12.04
C GLU A 271 5.51 -9.40 -11.12
N TRP A 272 5.70 -9.01 -9.86
CA TRP A 272 4.63 -8.88 -8.87
C TRP A 272 3.81 -7.58 -9.01
N GLY A 273 4.22 -6.65 -9.88
CA GLY A 273 3.58 -5.36 -10.07
C GLY A 273 3.84 -4.35 -8.94
N SER A 274 2.93 -3.39 -8.76
CA SER A 274 3.03 -2.38 -7.69
C SER A 274 1.99 -2.59 -6.60
N GLY A 275 2.46 -2.93 -5.39
CA GLY A 275 1.62 -3.02 -4.19
C GLY A 275 0.85 -1.72 -3.91
N PHE A 276 1.45 -0.57 -4.16
CA PHE A 276 0.83 0.75 -3.94
C PHE A 276 -0.51 0.89 -4.68
N SER A 277 -0.50 0.60 -5.98
CA SER A 277 -1.71 0.66 -6.82
C SER A 277 -2.65 -0.53 -6.62
N GLN A 278 -2.10 -1.73 -6.38
CA GLN A 278 -2.89 -2.93 -6.15
C GLN A 278 -3.76 -2.82 -4.89
N TRP A 279 -3.16 -2.39 -3.78
CA TRP A 279 -3.89 -2.30 -2.51
C TRP A 279 -4.80 -1.07 -2.45
N CYS A 280 -4.46 0.02 -3.15
CA CYS A 280 -5.41 1.11 -3.40
C CYS A 280 -6.66 0.62 -4.14
N SER A 281 -6.48 -0.10 -5.26
CA SER A 281 -7.58 -0.73 -6.00
C SER A 281 -8.44 -1.63 -5.12
N ALA A 282 -7.80 -2.49 -4.32
CA ALA A 282 -8.49 -3.45 -3.46
C ALA A 282 -9.31 -2.77 -2.35
N ILE A 283 -8.77 -1.72 -1.70
CA ILE A 283 -9.43 -0.97 -0.63
C ILE A 283 -10.64 -0.19 -1.15
N TYR A 284 -10.51 0.45 -2.31
CA TYR A 284 -11.52 1.36 -2.86
C TYR A 284 -12.41 0.74 -3.96
N ASN A 285 -12.29 -0.57 -4.20
CA ASN A 285 -13.02 -1.30 -5.24
C ASN A 285 -12.88 -0.65 -6.63
N ILE A 286 -11.64 -0.32 -7.01
CA ILE A 286 -11.36 0.33 -8.30
C ILE A 286 -10.87 -0.75 -9.27
N PRO A 287 -11.46 -0.88 -10.48
CA PRO A 287 -10.95 -1.77 -11.51
C PRO A 287 -9.45 -1.57 -11.77
N LEU A 288 -8.69 -2.66 -11.84
CA LEU A 288 -7.24 -2.66 -12.03
C LEU A 288 -6.86 -3.45 -13.29
N LEU A 289 -6.23 -2.77 -14.25
CA LEU A 289 -5.53 -3.41 -15.36
C LEU A 289 -4.04 -3.42 -15.03
N LYS A 290 -3.40 -4.59 -15.05
CA LYS A 290 -1.97 -4.73 -14.80
C LYS A 290 -1.22 -5.00 -16.10
N PHE A 291 -0.06 -4.35 -16.26
CA PHE A 291 0.90 -4.62 -17.31
C PHE A 291 2.29 -4.73 -16.70
N VAL A 292 2.92 -5.89 -16.86
CA VAL A 292 4.31 -6.11 -16.46
C VAL A 292 5.18 -5.96 -17.69
N VAL A 293 6.16 -5.07 -17.61
CA VAL A 293 7.13 -4.85 -18.68
C VAL A 293 8.21 -5.91 -18.56
N THR A 294 7.98 -7.07 -19.19
CA THR A 294 8.99 -8.11 -19.45
C THR A 294 9.76 -7.76 -20.70
#